data_AF-A0A940SRN6-F1
#
_entry.id   AF-A0A940SRN6-F1
#
_cell.length_a   1.000
_cell.length_b   1.000
_cell.length_c   1.000
_cell.angle_alpha   90.00
_cell.angle_beta   90.00
_cell.angle_gamma   90.00
#
_symmetry.space_group_name_H-M   'P 1'
#
loop_
_entity.id
_entity.type
_entity.pdbx_description
1 polymer ?
#
loop_
_entity_poly.entity_id
_entity_poly.type
_entity_poly.pdbx_seq_one_letter_code
_entity_poly.pdbx_strand_id
1 'polypeptide(L)'
;MKSAAAVALCMIVYYFRTKLPIGNGIPFYSALAALWCMQPYPDTTKNNAWQRSFGTLTGAAYGLVFILLMLLFSVTVPIAVYLIASVFVIPVIYTAVVLEHRNAAFFSCVVFLSIALTHSFDENPYLFVLNRVLDTFIGIILGVAVNDYRFPIRHDNETLYVCGLDDVLISDNETYNKIELNRLIRRGVKFTISTTRTPAELLSIMKGTELNLPVIAMDGAVLYDVKEKQFLETVFLPADLSADAERLIAELGLHCFVNVLLDHTLL
;
A
#
# COMPACT_ATOMS: atom_id res chain seq x y z
N MET A 1 1.88 8.85 -12.75
CA MET A 1 0.85 9.07 -13.80
C MET A 1 -0.58 8.86 -13.30
N LYS A 2 -0.95 7.67 -12.77
CA LYS A 2 -2.33 7.40 -12.27
C LYS A 2 -2.83 8.41 -11.23
N SER A 3 -1.99 8.77 -10.26
CA SER A 3 -2.34 9.76 -9.22
C SER A 3 -2.67 11.13 -9.82
N ALA A 4 -1.90 11.59 -10.81
CA ALA A 4 -2.17 12.84 -11.51
C ALA A 4 -3.48 12.76 -12.33
N ALA A 5 -3.75 11.63 -12.99
CA ALA A 5 -5.01 11.40 -13.71
C ALA A 5 -6.23 11.43 -12.76
N ALA A 6 -6.14 10.84 -11.58
CA ALA A 6 -7.22 10.88 -10.60
C ALA A 6 -7.46 12.29 -10.04
N VAL A 7 -6.40 13.05 -9.77
CA VAL A 7 -6.54 14.46 -9.37
C VAL A 7 -7.17 15.28 -10.49
N ALA A 8 -6.75 15.09 -11.75
CA ALA A 8 -7.35 15.76 -12.90
C ALA A 8 -8.84 15.42 -13.04
N LEU A 9 -9.23 14.15 -12.88
CA LEU A 9 -10.63 13.74 -12.87
C LEU A 9 -11.43 14.38 -11.72
N CYS A 10 -10.84 14.50 -10.51
CA CYS A 10 -11.46 15.22 -9.41
C CYS A 10 -11.74 16.69 -9.78
N MET A 11 -10.77 17.36 -10.44
CA MET A 11 -10.92 18.75 -10.88
C MET A 11 -12.01 18.90 -11.96
N ILE A 12 -12.10 17.95 -12.90
CA ILE A 12 -13.14 17.92 -13.93
C ILE A 12 -14.52 17.75 -13.29
N VAL A 13 -14.69 16.77 -12.39
CA VAL A 13 -15.95 16.55 -11.69
C VAL A 13 -16.34 17.79 -10.88
N TYR A 14 -15.39 18.44 -10.22
CA TYR A 14 -15.61 19.69 -9.52
C TYR A 14 -16.08 20.82 -10.45
N TYR A 15 -15.45 20.98 -11.62
CA TYR A 15 -15.86 21.99 -12.62
C TYR A 15 -17.31 21.79 -13.11
N PHE A 16 -17.78 20.55 -13.24
CA PHE A 16 -19.19 20.30 -13.55
C PHE A 16 -20.10 20.54 -12.36
N ARG A 17 -19.62 20.25 -11.14
CA ARG A 17 -20.38 20.45 -9.91
C ARG A 17 -20.72 21.93 -9.66
N THR A 18 -19.82 22.85 -9.99
CA THR A 18 -20.09 24.30 -9.88
C THR A 18 -21.19 24.80 -10.84
N LYS A 19 -21.54 24.02 -11.86
CA LYS A 19 -22.66 24.31 -12.77
C LYS A 19 -23.99 23.69 -12.31
N LEU A 20 -23.97 22.80 -11.31
CA LEU A 20 -25.17 22.19 -10.74
C LEU A 20 -25.63 22.96 -9.49
N PRO A 21 -26.93 22.91 -9.14
CA PRO A 21 -27.47 23.54 -7.93
C PRO A 21 -27.05 22.84 -6.61
N ILE A 22 -26.08 21.91 -6.64
CA ILE A 22 -25.67 21.05 -5.53
C ILE A 22 -24.58 21.72 -4.66
N GLY A 23 -24.33 23.01 -4.84
CA GLY A 23 -23.44 23.81 -4.01
C GLY A 23 -21.96 23.73 -4.39
N ASN A 24 -21.22 24.77 -4.01
CA ASN A 24 -19.80 24.91 -4.27
C ASN A 24 -18.99 24.19 -3.18
N GLY A 25 -18.44 23.03 -3.52
CA GLY A 25 -17.46 22.33 -2.67
C GLY A 25 -16.07 22.96 -2.75
N ILE A 26 -15.06 22.27 -2.23
CA ILE A 26 -13.65 22.65 -2.40
C ILE A 26 -12.90 21.47 -3.05
N PRO A 27 -12.31 21.66 -4.24
CA PRO A 27 -11.72 20.56 -5.01
C PRO A 27 -10.53 19.91 -4.29
N PHE A 28 -9.89 20.65 -3.39
CA PHE A 28 -8.80 20.19 -2.52
C PHE A 28 -9.16 18.90 -1.77
N TYR A 29 -10.39 18.80 -1.25
CA TYR A 29 -10.81 17.66 -0.43
C TYR A 29 -10.99 16.38 -1.24
N SER A 30 -11.54 16.50 -2.44
CA SER A 30 -11.65 15.39 -3.40
C SER A 30 -10.27 14.94 -3.87
N ALA A 31 -9.38 15.87 -4.21
CA ALA A 31 -8.02 15.54 -4.65
C ALA A 31 -7.21 14.81 -3.56
N LEU A 32 -7.25 15.29 -2.32
CA LEU A 32 -6.57 14.66 -1.18
C LEU A 32 -7.15 13.25 -0.89
N ALA A 33 -8.43 13.03 -1.18
CA ALA A 33 -9.07 11.73 -1.07
C ALA A 33 -8.66 10.74 -2.15
N ALA A 34 -8.61 11.20 -3.39
CA ALA A 34 -8.12 10.39 -4.49
C ALA A 34 -6.65 9.99 -4.29
N LEU A 35 -5.79 10.93 -3.89
CA LEU A 35 -4.36 10.67 -3.66
C LEU A 35 -4.12 9.65 -2.55
N TRP A 36 -4.91 9.68 -1.47
CA TRP A 36 -4.76 8.72 -0.38
C TRP A 36 -5.14 7.29 -0.78
N CYS A 37 -6.15 7.15 -1.62
CA CYS A 37 -6.61 5.85 -2.12
C CYS A 37 -5.67 5.28 -3.20
N MET A 38 -4.73 6.06 -3.73
CA MET A 38 -3.72 5.58 -4.68
C MET A 38 -2.64 4.77 -3.97
N GLN A 39 -2.89 3.48 -3.80
CA GLN A 39 -1.94 2.56 -3.16
C GLN A 39 -1.37 1.54 -4.15
N PRO A 40 -0.17 0.99 -3.88
CA PRO A 40 0.43 -0.03 -4.72
C PRO A 40 -0.41 -1.31 -4.85
N TYR A 41 -1.21 -1.65 -3.84
CA TYR A 41 -2.00 -2.87 -3.80
C TYR A 41 -3.52 -2.56 -3.76
N PRO A 42 -4.37 -3.34 -4.45
CA PRO A 42 -5.82 -3.14 -4.40
C PRO A 42 -6.41 -3.36 -3.00
N ASP A 43 -5.89 -4.34 -2.25
CA ASP A 43 -6.38 -4.63 -0.90
C ASP A 43 -6.13 -3.47 0.05
N THR A 44 -4.94 -2.87 -0.02
CA THR A 44 -4.61 -1.68 0.77
C THR A 44 -5.40 -0.46 0.32
N THR A 45 -5.68 -0.33 -0.98
CA THR A 45 -6.56 0.71 -1.53
C THR A 45 -7.97 0.63 -0.94
N LYS A 46 -8.58 -0.56 -0.95
CA LYS A 46 -9.93 -0.79 -0.41
C LYS A 46 -9.98 -0.53 1.09
N ASN A 47 -8.99 -1.03 1.84
CA ASN A 47 -8.91 -0.77 3.27
C ASN A 47 -8.77 0.73 3.59
N ASN A 48 -7.93 1.45 2.84
CA ASN A 48 -7.76 2.89 3.01
C ASN A 48 -9.04 3.68 2.64
N ALA A 49 -9.75 3.27 1.59
CA ALA A 49 -11.03 3.85 1.21
C ALA A 49 -12.09 3.65 2.31
N TRP A 50 -12.12 2.47 2.94
CA TRP A 50 -13.01 2.18 4.07
C TRP A 50 -12.71 3.06 5.28
N GLN A 51 -11.44 3.08 5.71
CA GLN A 51 -10.98 3.90 6.84
C GLN A 51 -11.28 5.39 6.62
N ARG A 52 -11.07 5.88 5.39
CA ARG A 52 -11.34 7.27 5.04
C ARG A 52 -12.83 7.60 5.01
N SER A 53 -13.66 6.68 4.51
CA SER A 53 -15.12 6.85 4.50
C SER A 53 -15.65 6.94 5.92
N PHE A 54 -15.24 6.02 6.79
CA PHE A 54 -15.64 6.01 8.19
C PHE A 54 -15.17 7.27 8.92
N GLY A 55 -13.88 7.63 8.78
CA GLY A 55 -13.33 8.84 9.38
C GLY A 55 -14.01 10.13 8.89
N THR A 56 -14.46 10.17 7.64
CA THR A 56 -15.19 11.33 7.11
C THR A 56 -16.57 11.46 7.75
N LEU A 57 -17.29 10.34 7.90
CA LEU A 57 -18.62 10.33 8.51
C LEU A 57 -18.58 10.68 10.00
N THR A 58 -17.65 10.09 10.75
CA THR A 58 -17.46 10.39 12.17
C THR A 58 -17.05 11.86 12.38
N GLY A 59 -16.05 12.34 11.62
CA GLY A 59 -15.61 13.73 11.69
C GLY A 59 -16.70 14.73 11.32
N ALA A 60 -17.51 14.42 10.30
CA ALA A 60 -18.65 15.25 9.90
C ALA A 60 -19.77 15.27 10.94
N ALA A 61 -20.08 14.12 11.56
CA ALA A 61 -21.06 14.04 12.65
C ALA A 61 -20.64 14.92 13.84
N TYR A 62 -19.39 14.82 14.28
CA TYR A 62 -18.86 15.68 15.35
C TYR A 62 -18.76 17.15 14.93
N GLY A 63 -18.44 17.43 13.67
CA GLY A 63 -18.43 18.80 13.13
C GLY A 63 -19.82 19.43 13.17
N LEU A 64 -20.85 18.66 12.81
CA LEU A 64 -22.24 19.10 12.88
C LEU A 64 -22.68 19.38 14.34
N VAL A 65 -22.38 18.45 15.25
CA VAL A 65 -22.66 18.64 16.69
C VAL A 65 -21.94 19.88 17.24
N PHE A 66 -20.69 20.08 16.86
CA PHE A 66 -19.90 21.25 17.27
C PHE A 66 -20.53 22.56 16.78
N ILE A 67 -20.92 22.64 15.50
CA ILE A 67 -21.61 23.82 14.95
C ILE A 67 -22.92 24.08 15.71
N LEU A 68 -23.72 23.04 15.96
CA LEU A 68 -24.97 23.16 16.71
C LEU A 68 -24.73 23.70 18.14
N LEU A 69 -23.66 23.27 18.80
CA LEU A 69 -23.29 23.79 20.12
C LEU A 69 -22.80 25.25 20.05
N MET A 70 -21.96 25.60 19.07
CA MET A 70 -21.50 26.99 18.89
C MET A 70 -22.68 27.94 18.63
N LEU A 71 -23.66 27.49 17.83
CA LEU A 71 -24.90 28.23 17.59
C LEU A 71 -25.79 28.32 18.83
N LEU A 72 -25.93 27.22 19.60
CA LEU A 72 -26.75 27.19 20.82
C LEU A 72 -26.21 28.12 21.91
N PHE A 73 -24.89 28.18 22.08
CA PHE A 73 -24.23 29.02 23.08
C PHE A 73 -23.84 30.41 22.55
N SER A 74 -24.16 30.73 21.29
CA SER A 74 -23.81 31.99 20.61
C SER A 74 -22.32 32.36 20.75
N VAL A 75 -21.43 31.37 20.71
CA VAL A 75 -19.99 31.58 20.87
C VAL A 75 -19.41 32.07 19.56
N THR A 76 -19.23 33.38 19.44
CA THR A 76 -18.69 34.03 18.23
C THR A 76 -17.22 34.44 18.37
N VAL A 77 -16.65 34.32 19.57
CA VAL A 77 -15.26 34.74 19.83
C VAL A 77 -14.28 33.69 19.25
N PRO A 78 -13.44 34.04 18.26
CA PRO A 78 -12.63 33.06 17.54
C PRO A 78 -11.70 32.23 18.44
N ILE A 79 -11.07 32.85 19.43
CA ILE A 79 -10.18 32.12 20.34
C ILE A 79 -10.93 31.11 21.21
N ALA A 80 -12.17 31.41 21.60
CA ALA A 80 -13.01 30.47 22.33
C ALA A 80 -13.40 29.28 21.44
N VAL A 81 -13.78 29.53 20.18
CA VAL A 81 -14.07 28.48 19.20
C VAL A 81 -12.86 27.55 19.03
N TYR A 82 -11.65 28.09 18.90
CA TYR A 82 -10.43 27.29 18.74
C TYR A 82 -10.09 26.45 19.97
N LEU A 83 -10.26 27.00 21.17
CA LEU A 83 -10.04 26.26 22.43
C LEU A 83 -11.06 25.14 22.60
N ILE A 84 -12.34 25.42 22.34
CA ILE A 84 -13.40 24.40 22.46
C ILE A 84 -13.21 23.33 21.40
N ALA A 85 -12.87 23.70 20.15
CA ALA A 85 -12.56 22.74 19.09
C ALA A 85 -11.40 21.82 19.48
N SER A 86 -10.35 22.37 20.10
CA SER A 86 -9.20 21.59 20.59
C SER A 86 -9.60 20.57 21.66
N VAL A 87 -10.49 20.93 22.60
CA VAL A 87 -11.04 20.00 23.59
C VAL A 87 -11.92 18.93 22.91
N PHE A 88 -12.71 19.33 21.91
CA PHE A 88 -13.58 18.42 21.14
C PHE A 88 -12.82 17.38 20.31
N VAL A 89 -11.54 17.59 20.01
CA VAL A 89 -10.70 16.56 19.38
C VAL A 89 -10.61 15.31 20.25
N ILE A 90 -10.63 15.44 21.58
CA ILE A 90 -10.52 14.31 22.51
C ILE A 90 -11.65 13.29 22.31
N PRO A 91 -12.95 13.66 22.38
CA PRO A 91 -14.04 12.72 22.12
C PRO A 91 -14.05 12.19 20.68
N VAL A 92 -13.59 12.97 19.69
CA VAL A 92 -13.46 12.50 18.30
C VAL A 92 -12.44 11.37 18.18
N ILE A 93 -11.25 11.52 18.79
CA ILE A 93 -10.23 10.48 18.80
C ILE A 93 -10.73 9.26 19.57
N TYR A 94 -11.31 9.48 20.75
CA TYR A 94 -11.79 8.40 21.61
C TYR A 94 -12.80 7.51 20.87
N THR A 95 -13.82 8.12 20.25
CA THR A 95 -14.82 7.36 19.49
C THR A 95 -14.23 6.65 18.28
N ALA A 96 -13.34 7.30 17.53
CA ALA A 96 -12.68 6.65 16.39
C ALA A 96 -11.81 5.45 16.80
N VAL A 97 -11.18 5.50 17.97
CA VAL A 97 -10.38 4.39 18.52
C VAL A 97 -11.26 3.26 19.07
N VAL A 98 -12.36 3.59 19.75
CA VAL A 98 -13.33 2.62 20.27
C VAL A 98 -14.02 1.83 19.15
N LEU A 99 -14.21 2.45 17.98
CA LEU A 99 -14.78 1.81 16.79
C LEU A 99 -13.75 0.93 16.04
N GLU A 100 -12.69 0.47 16.72
CA GLU A 100 -11.62 -0.41 16.23
C GLU A 100 -10.90 0.04 14.95
N HIS A 101 -11.05 1.31 14.59
CA HIS A 101 -10.46 1.91 13.39
C HIS A 101 -9.43 2.98 13.77
N ARG A 102 -8.33 2.59 14.43
CA ARG A 102 -7.26 3.52 14.87
C ARG A 102 -6.75 4.43 13.74
N ASN A 103 -6.64 3.91 12.53
CA ASN A 103 -6.21 4.69 11.36
C ASN A 103 -7.27 5.72 10.89
N ALA A 104 -8.55 5.51 11.22
CA ALA A 104 -9.64 6.44 10.90
C ALA A 104 -9.70 7.64 11.85
N ALA A 105 -9.02 7.58 13.02
CA ALA A 105 -8.98 8.69 13.98
C ALA A 105 -8.37 9.96 13.35
N PHE A 106 -7.27 9.82 12.59
CA PHE A 106 -6.65 10.93 11.88
C PHE A 106 -7.64 11.61 10.91
N PHE A 107 -8.36 10.84 10.09
CA PHE A 107 -9.35 11.38 9.15
C PHE A 107 -10.53 12.04 9.86
N SER A 108 -10.99 11.45 10.97
CA SER A 108 -12.04 12.01 11.82
C SER A 108 -11.66 13.40 12.32
N CYS A 109 -10.45 13.55 12.86
CA CYS A 109 -9.94 14.82 13.33
C CYS A 109 -9.76 15.84 12.21
N VAL A 110 -9.19 15.44 11.07
CA VAL A 110 -8.98 16.34 9.92
C VAL A 110 -10.31 16.87 9.38
N VAL A 111 -11.31 16.01 9.25
CA VAL A 111 -12.64 16.42 8.77
C VAL A 111 -13.34 17.30 9.81
N PHE A 112 -13.33 16.90 11.08
CA PHE A 112 -13.87 17.70 12.18
C PHE A 112 -13.24 19.11 12.23
N LEU A 113 -11.91 19.20 12.28
CA LEU A 113 -11.19 20.48 12.35
C LEU A 113 -11.44 21.34 11.11
N SER A 114 -11.50 20.73 9.92
CA SER A 114 -11.82 21.49 8.71
C SER A 114 -13.24 22.08 8.72
N ILE A 115 -14.18 21.46 9.43
CA ILE A 115 -15.54 21.98 9.60
C ILE A 115 -15.54 23.05 10.70
N ALA A 116 -14.98 22.73 11.87
CA ALA A 116 -14.96 23.60 13.04
C ALA A 116 -14.20 24.92 12.81
N LEU A 117 -13.07 24.88 12.10
CA LEU A 117 -12.19 26.05 11.94
C LEU A 117 -12.53 26.91 10.73
N THR A 118 -13.15 26.36 9.68
CA THR A 118 -13.35 27.10 8.42
C THR A 118 -14.70 27.82 8.36
N HIS A 119 -15.77 27.28 8.96
CA HIS A 119 -17.14 27.78 8.74
C HIS A 119 -17.92 28.11 10.02
N SER A 120 -17.26 28.26 11.17
CA SER A 120 -17.93 28.73 12.40
C SER A 120 -18.54 30.14 12.26
N PHE A 121 -18.33 30.83 11.12
CA PHE A 121 -18.71 32.22 10.89
C PHE A 121 -19.55 32.47 9.61
N ASP A 122 -19.97 31.43 8.88
CA ASP A 122 -20.68 31.57 7.59
C ASP A 122 -22.20 31.29 7.68
N GLU A 123 -22.97 31.84 6.73
CA GLU A 123 -24.45 31.86 6.74
C GLU A 123 -25.12 30.48 6.58
N ASN A 124 -24.44 29.47 5.99
CA ASN A 124 -25.02 28.12 5.80
C ASN A 124 -24.03 26.97 6.12
N PRO A 125 -23.71 26.74 7.40
CA PRO A 125 -22.73 25.73 7.82
C PRO A 125 -23.11 24.30 7.44
N TYR A 126 -24.41 24.00 7.39
CA TYR A 126 -24.94 22.67 7.06
C TYR A 126 -24.62 22.23 5.63
N LEU A 127 -24.76 23.15 4.67
CA LEU A 127 -24.40 22.89 3.27
C LEU A 127 -22.90 22.61 3.14
N PHE A 128 -22.08 23.30 3.92
CA PHE A 128 -20.64 23.03 3.92
C PHE A 128 -20.32 21.63 4.45
N VAL A 129 -20.92 21.18 5.56
CA VAL A 129 -20.71 19.82 6.07
C VAL A 129 -21.09 18.78 5.02
N LEU A 130 -22.23 18.95 4.36
CA LEU A 130 -22.65 18.05 3.29
C LEU A 130 -21.66 18.07 2.11
N ASN A 131 -21.24 19.26 1.67
CA ASN A 131 -20.25 19.42 0.60
C ASN A 131 -18.93 18.75 0.95
N ARG A 132 -18.49 18.86 2.20
CA ARG A 132 -17.24 18.26 2.71
C ARG A 132 -17.28 16.74 2.63
N VAL A 133 -18.42 16.15 3.00
CA VAL A 133 -18.67 14.70 2.91
C VAL A 133 -18.68 14.27 1.44
N LEU A 134 -19.47 14.95 0.61
CA LEU A 134 -19.59 14.66 -0.82
C LEU A 134 -18.26 14.75 -1.57
N ASP A 135 -17.48 15.83 -1.38
CA ASP A 135 -16.19 16.01 -2.04
C ASP A 135 -15.23 14.88 -1.68
N THR A 136 -15.24 14.45 -0.42
CA THR A 136 -14.37 13.35 0.04
C THR A 136 -14.78 12.02 -0.60
N PHE A 137 -16.08 11.73 -0.68
CA PHE A 137 -16.59 10.52 -1.34
C PHE A 137 -16.31 10.49 -2.83
N ILE A 138 -16.50 11.61 -3.54
CA ILE A 138 -16.14 11.74 -4.97
C ILE A 138 -14.67 11.38 -5.17
N GLY A 139 -13.79 11.93 -4.32
CA GLY A 139 -12.36 11.63 -4.39
C GLY A 139 -12.02 10.17 -4.08
N ILE A 140 -12.67 9.56 -3.09
CA ILE A 140 -12.50 8.12 -2.80
C ILE A 140 -12.89 7.28 -4.02
N ILE A 141 -14.07 7.53 -4.59
CA ILE A 141 -14.60 6.78 -5.74
C ILE A 141 -13.65 6.91 -6.93
N LEU A 142 -13.26 8.13 -7.30
CA LEU A 142 -12.33 8.36 -8.41
C LEU A 142 -10.94 7.78 -8.15
N GLY A 143 -10.44 7.89 -6.91
CA GLY A 143 -9.15 7.33 -6.50
C GLY A 143 -9.12 5.81 -6.66
N VAL A 144 -10.12 5.11 -6.11
CA VAL A 144 -10.24 3.65 -6.23
C VAL A 144 -10.43 3.25 -7.69
N ALA A 145 -11.35 3.91 -8.41
CA ALA A 145 -11.63 3.60 -9.81
C ALA A 145 -10.38 3.71 -10.69
N VAL A 146 -9.61 4.80 -10.58
CA VAL A 146 -8.39 4.98 -11.40
C VAL A 146 -7.27 4.04 -10.95
N ASN A 147 -7.20 3.72 -9.65
CA ASN A 147 -6.18 2.80 -9.16
C ASN A 147 -6.41 1.37 -9.67
N ASP A 148 -7.66 0.91 -9.61
CA ASP A 148 -8.09 -0.42 -10.04
C ASP A 148 -8.17 -0.52 -11.58
N TYR A 149 -8.45 0.58 -12.27
CA TYR A 149 -8.51 0.60 -13.73
C TYR A 149 -7.13 0.27 -14.32
N ARG A 150 -7.04 -0.88 -14.99
CA ARG A 150 -5.87 -1.31 -15.75
C ARG A 150 -6.35 -1.95 -17.05
N PHE A 151 -5.58 -1.74 -18.11
CA PHE A 151 -5.84 -2.41 -19.39
C PHE A 151 -5.84 -3.94 -19.18
N PRO A 152 -6.83 -4.66 -19.76
CA PRO A 152 -6.85 -6.11 -19.77
C PRO A 152 -5.75 -6.61 -20.72
N ILE A 153 -4.55 -6.77 -20.18
CA ILE A 153 -3.47 -7.48 -20.85
C ILE A 153 -3.81 -8.96 -20.78
N ARG A 154 -3.85 -9.66 -21.93
CA ARG A 154 -3.98 -11.12 -21.96
C ARG A 154 -2.74 -11.72 -21.30
N HIS A 155 -2.94 -12.50 -20.25
CA HIS A 155 -1.85 -13.23 -19.60
C HIS A 155 -1.74 -14.60 -20.25
N ASP A 156 -0.52 -14.94 -20.65
CA ASP A 156 -0.18 -16.30 -20.97
C ASP A 156 0.03 -17.06 -19.66
N ASN A 157 -0.83 -18.04 -19.40
CA ASN A 157 -0.77 -18.88 -18.20
C ASN A 157 -0.02 -20.20 -18.45
N GLU A 158 0.42 -20.45 -19.68
CA GLU A 158 1.14 -21.67 -20.07
C GLU A 158 2.65 -21.48 -19.91
N THR A 159 3.17 -20.31 -20.28
CA THR A 159 4.60 -20.02 -20.23
C THR A 159 5.12 -19.81 -18.81
N LEU A 160 6.19 -20.53 -18.45
CA LEU A 160 6.98 -20.33 -17.24
C LEU A 160 8.11 -19.32 -17.53
N TYR A 161 8.13 -18.23 -16.78
CA TYR A 161 9.21 -17.24 -16.84
C TYR A 161 10.29 -17.60 -15.81
N VAL A 162 11.53 -17.77 -16.30
CA VAL A 162 12.71 -18.03 -15.46
C VAL A 162 13.61 -16.80 -15.52
N CYS A 163 13.97 -16.24 -14.37
CA CYS A 163 14.79 -15.03 -14.29
C CYS A 163 16.03 -15.23 -13.43
N GLY A 164 17.16 -14.67 -13.88
CA GLY A 164 18.38 -14.53 -13.09
C GLY A 164 18.20 -13.52 -11.94
N LEU A 165 18.96 -13.67 -10.85
CA LEU A 165 18.90 -12.76 -9.71
C LEU A 165 19.82 -11.54 -9.84
N ASP A 166 21.12 -11.79 -10.07
CA ASP A 166 22.20 -10.82 -9.80
C ASP A 166 22.25 -9.61 -10.75
N ASP A 167 21.74 -9.73 -11.97
CA ASP A 167 21.81 -8.64 -12.97
C ASP A 167 20.43 -8.16 -13.48
N VAL A 168 19.32 -8.71 -12.96
CA VAL A 168 17.97 -8.44 -13.49
C VAL A 168 17.02 -7.98 -12.39
N LEU A 169 16.96 -8.69 -11.27
CA LEU A 169 16.03 -8.41 -10.18
C LEU A 169 16.61 -7.42 -9.16
N ILE A 170 17.92 -7.52 -8.89
CA ILE A 170 18.65 -6.61 -8.01
C ILE A 170 19.12 -5.41 -8.85
N SER A 171 18.35 -4.34 -8.86
CA SER A 171 18.71 -3.05 -9.46
C SER A 171 18.39 -1.93 -8.48
N ASP A 172 18.81 -0.70 -8.78
CA ASP A 172 18.56 0.50 -7.97
C ASP A 172 17.05 0.73 -7.64
N ASN A 173 16.13 0.10 -8.38
CA ASN A 173 14.67 0.18 -8.19
C ASN A 173 14.04 -1.10 -7.58
N GLU A 174 14.76 -1.79 -6.70
CA GLU A 174 14.35 -3.05 -6.06
C GLU A 174 12.90 -3.03 -5.52
N THR A 175 12.49 -1.95 -4.86
CA THR A 175 11.14 -1.83 -4.27
C THR A 175 10.04 -1.83 -5.34
N TYR A 176 10.24 -1.09 -6.43
CA TYR A 176 9.25 -1.03 -7.51
C TYR A 176 9.15 -2.37 -8.25
N ASN A 177 10.29 -2.99 -8.55
CA ASN A 177 10.34 -4.28 -9.24
C ASN A 177 9.63 -5.37 -8.43
N LYS A 178 9.85 -5.43 -7.11
CA LYS A 178 9.16 -6.37 -6.21
C LYS A 178 7.64 -6.20 -6.22
N ILE A 179 7.17 -4.95 -6.20
CA ILE A 179 5.73 -4.64 -6.24
C ILE A 179 5.12 -5.10 -7.58
N GLU A 180 5.74 -4.78 -8.71
CA GLU A 180 5.22 -5.22 -10.02
C GLU A 180 5.32 -6.73 -10.20
N LEU A 181 6.40 -7.35 -9.74
CA LEU A 181 6.55 -8.81 -9.76
C LEU A 181 5.44 -9.50 -8.96
N ASN A 182 5.17 -9.04 -7.73
CA ASN A 182 4.06 -9.56 -6.93
C ASN A 182 2.72 -9.40 -7.63
N ARG A 183 2.50 -8.27 -8.32
CA ARG A 183 1.28 -8.07 -9.11
C ARG A 183 1.16 -9.03 -10.28
N LEU A 184 2.27 -9.38 -10.94
CA LEU A 184 2.28 -10.40 -12.00
C LEU A 184 1.97 -11.78 -11.43
N ILE A 185 2.63 -12.16 -10.34
CA ILE A 185 2.42 -13.45 -9.69
C ILE A 185 0.96 -13.59 -9.23
N ARG A 186 0.38 -12.57 -8.57
CA ARG A 186 -1.03 -12.56 -8.16
C ARG A 186 -2.02 -12.66 -9.32
N ARG A 187 -1.61 -12.33 -10.54
CA ARG A 187 -2.41 -12.49 -11.77
C ARG A 187 -2.34 -13.90 -12.35
N GLY A 188 -1.53 -14.79 -11.78
CA GLY A 188 -1.35 -16.15 -12.26
C GLY A 188 -0.16 -16.35 -13.19
N VAL A 189 0.71 -15.33 -13.36
CA VAL A 189 1.96 -15.51 -14.12
C VAL A 189 2.83 -16.53 -13.39
N LYS A 190 3.25 -17.57 -14.11
CA LYS A 190 4.19 -18.57 -13.62
C LYS A 190 5.59 -17.99 -13.68
N PHE A 191 6.17 -17.70 -12.53
CA PHE A 191 7.49 -17.08 -12.42
C PHE A 191 8.36 -17.86 -11.42
N THR A 192 9.60 -18.14 -11.81
CA THR A 192 10.63 -18.71 -10.94
C THR A 192 11.98 -18.03 -11.15
N ILE A 193 12.90 -18.24 -10.20
CA ILE A 193 14.23 -17.65 -10.19
C ILE A 193 15.26 -18.75 -10.37
N SER A 194 16.26 -18.47 -11.19
CA SER A 194 17.49 -19.26 -11.32
C SER A 194 18.67 -18.43 -10.82
N THR A 195 19.43 -18.94 -9.86
CA THR A 195 20.56 -18.21 -9.27
C THR A 195 21.72 -19.14 -8.92
N THR A 196 22.93 -18.60 -8.97
CA THR A 196 24.15 -19.23 -8.46
C THR A 196 24.23 -19.17 -6.93
N ARG A 197 23.42 -18.33 -6.29
CA ARG A 197 23.39 -18.16 -4.83
C ARG A 197 22.69 -19.32 -4.12
N THR A 198 22.90 -19.38 -2.81
CA THR A 198 22.19 -20.32 -1.94
C THR A 198 20.72 -19.91 -1.76
N PRO A 199 19.82 -20.86 -1.44
CA PRO A 199 18.42 -20.52 -1.16
C PRO A 199 18.28 -19.52 0.01
N ALA A 200 19.14 -19.61 1.03
CA ALA A 200 19.09 -18.70 2.18
C ALA A 200 19.37 -17.24 1.79
N GLU A 201 20.38 -16.99 0.95
CA GLU A 201 20.65 -15.66 0.41
C GLU A 201 19.50 -15.16 -0.45
N LEU A 202 18.98 -16.02 -1.33
CA LEU A 202 17.85 -15.71 -2.20
C LEU A 202 16.63 -15.27 -1.39
N LEU A 203 16.26 -16.00 -0.33
CA LEU A 203 15.13 -15.66 0.54
C LEU A 203 15.31 -14.31 1.24
N SER A 204 16.54 -13.98 1.64
CA SER A 204 16.88 -12.69 2.24
C SER A 204 16.70 -11.54 1.24
N ILE A 205 17.26 -11.70 0.03
CA ILE A 205 17.18 -10.70 -1.05
C ILE A 205 15.74 -10.53 -1.52
N MET A 206 15.02 -11.64 -1.71
CA MET A 206 13.66 -11.65 -2.25
C MET A 206 12.59 -11.49 -1.17
N LYS A 207 12.97 -11.07 0.04
CA LYS A 207 12.04 -10.77 1.13
C LYS A 207 10.96 -9.78 0.66
N GLY A 208 9.71 -10.15 0.90
CA GLY A 208 8.54 -9.38 0.46
C GLY A 208 8.03 -9.71 -0.94
N THR A 209 8.63 -10.69 -1.65
CA THR A 209 8.07 -11.24 -2.88
C THR A 209 7.26 -12.50 -2.63
N GLU A 210 6.17 -12.66 -3.38
CA GLU A 210 5.19 -13.74 -3.21
C GLU A 210 5.51 -14.93 -4.13
N LEU A 211 6.75 -15.42 -4.09
CA LEU A 211 7.17 -16.57 -4.90
C LEU A 211 6.34 -17.81 -4.53
N ASN A 212 5.58 -18.31 -5.50
CA ASN A 212 4.69 -19.47 -5.32
C ASN A 212 5.21 -20.75 -5.97
N LEU A 213 6.29 -20.65 -6.77
CA LEU A 213 6.91 -21.78 -7.45
C LEU A 213 8.27 -22.08 -6.82
N PRO A 214 8.74 -23.34 -6.93
CA PRO A 214 10.10 -23.70 -6.52
C PRO A 214 11.14 -22.91 -7.29
N VAL A 215 12.27 -22.63 -6.64
CA VAL A 215 13.38 -21.84 -7.16
C VAL A 215 14.58 -22.73 -7.46
N ILE A 216 15.32 -22.38 -8.50
CA ILE A 216 16.54 -23.05 -8.92
C ILE A 216 17.72 -22.27 -8.31
N ALA A 217 18.44 -22.90 -7.39
CA ALA A 217 19.53 -22.29 -6.64
C ALA A 217 20.83 -23.05 -6.86
N MET A 218 21.95 -22.43 -6.46
CA MET A 218 23.29 -23.01 -6.58
C MET A 218 23.59 -23.51 -8.02
N ASP A 219 23.23 -22.68 -9.00
CA ASP A 219 23.44 -22.94 -10.44
C ASP A 219 22.78 -24.23 -10.94
N GLY A 220 21.63 -24.58 -10.35
CA GLY A 220 20.87 -25.78 -10.72
C GLY A 220 21.17 -27.01 -9.86
N ALA A 221 22.12 -26.93 -8.94
CA ALA A 221 22.38 -28.03 -8.00
C ALA A 221 21.23 -28.21 -6.99
N VAL A 222 20.38 -27.21 -6.80
CA VAL A 222 19.28 -27.24 -5.83
C VAL A 222 17.97 -26.77 -6.47
N LEU A 223 16.93 -27.57 -6.33
CA LEU A 223 15.54 -27.16 -6.50
C LEU A 223 14.89 -27.02 -5.12
N TYR A 224 14.49 -25.80 -4.76
CA TYR A 224 14.01 -25.48 -3.41
C TYR A 224 12.58 -24.94 -3.43
N ASP A 225 11.71 -25.49 -2.59
CA ASP A 225 10.35 -24.99 -2.40
C ASP A 225 10.35 -23.84 -1.37
N VAL A 226 10.04 -22.64 -1.84
CA VAL A 226 10.00 -21.43 -1.01
C VAL A 226 8.87 -21.47 0.02
N LYS A 227 7.77 -22.15 -0.29
CA LYS A 227 6.54 -22.14 0.53
C LYS A 227 6.65 -23.12 1.68
N GLU A 228 7.02 -24.35 1.36
CA GLU A 228 7.19 -25.44 2.33
C GLU A 228 8.58 -25.44 2.98
N LYS A 229 9.47 -24.54 2.54
CA LYS A 229 10.85 -24.39 3.01
C LYS A 229 11.68 -25.68 2.98
N GLN A 230 11.52 -26.45 1.91
CA GLN A 230 12.12 -27.77 1.75
C GLN A 230 12.92 -27.88 0.45
N PHE A 231 13.97 -28.69 0.47
CA PHE A 231 14.69 -29.06 -0.73
C PHE A 231 13.91 -30.15 -1.46
N LEU A 232 13.51 -29.89 -2.71
CA LEU A 232 12.79 -30.85 -3.55
C LEU A 232 13.76 -31.78 -4.28
N GLU A 233 14.81 -31.21 -4.87
CA GLU A 233 15.91 -31.95 -5.49
C GLU A 233 17.25 -31.31 -5.16
N THR A 234 18.27 -32.15 -5.01
CA THR A 234 19.63 -31.74 -4.68
C THR A 234 20.63 -32.64 -5.40
N VAL A 235 21.61 -32.03 -6.05
CA VAL A 235 22.75 -32.71 -6.66
C VAL A 235 23.99 -32.35 -5.87
N PHE A 236 24.70 -33.36 -5.37
CA PHE A 236 25.91 -33.19 -4.57
C PHE A 236 27.15 -33.61 -5.34
N LEU A 237 28.26 -32.91 -5.07
CA LEU A 237 29.57 -33.41 -5.43
C LEU A 237 29.96 -34.52 -4.44
N PRO A 238 30.38 -35.71 -4.89
CA PRO A 238 30.85 -36.77 -4.01
C PRO A 238 32.00 -36.29 -3.10
N ALA A 239 32.05 -36.78 -1.86
CA ALA A 239 33.02 -36.33 -0.86
C ALA A 239 34.48 -36.48 -1.33
N ASP A 240 34.80 -37.58 -2.02
CA ASP A 240 36.14 -37.85 -2.54
C ASP A 240 36.53 -36.80 -3.61
N LEU A 241 35.61 -36.49 -4.52
CA LEU A 241 35.81 -35.47 -5.57
C LEU A 241 35.92 -34.05 -4.98
N SER A 242 35.16 -33.75 -3.93
CA SER A 242 35.28 -32.47 -3.20
C SER A 242 36.66 -32.33 -2.57
N ALA A 243 37.13 -33.38 -1.88
CA ALA A 243 38.43 -33.37 -1.21
C ALA A 243 39.59 -33.23 -2.21
N ASP A 244 39.50 -33.90 -3.37
CA ASP A 244 40.49 -33.76 -4.44
C ASP A 244 40.47 -32.36 -5.06
N ALA A 245 39.29 -31.78 -5.29
CA ALA A 245 39.16 -30.41 -5.79
C ALA A 245 39.72 -29.37 -4.80
N GLU A 246 39.41 -29.51 -3.51
CA GLU A 246 39.94 -28.66 -2.45
C GLU A 246 41.47 -28.72 -2.40
N ARG A 247 42.06 -29.92 -2.50
CA ARG A 247 43.51 -30.10 -2.53
C ARG A 247 44.14 -29.38 -3.73
N LEU A 248 43.59 -29.56 -4.94
CA LEU A 248 44.08 -28.89 -6.15
C LEU A 248 44.02 -27.36 -6.04
N ILE A 249 42.93 -26.82 -5.50
CA ILE A 249 42.77 -25.36 -5.30
C ILE A 249 43.81 -24.84 -4.28
N ALA A 250 44.04 -25.59 -3.20
CA ALA A 250 45.02 -25.25 -2.18
C ALA A 250 46.47 -25.31 -2.71
N GLU A 251 46.80 -26.29 -3.56
CA GLU A 251 48.11 -26.40 -4.22
C GLU A 251 48.42 -25.20 -5.12
N LEU A 252 47.38 -24.59 -5.71
CA LEU A 252 47.49 -23.34 -6.49
C LEU A 252 47.58 -22.08 -5.60
N GLY A 253 47.57 -22.22 -4.27
CA GLY A 253 47.59 -21.10 -3.33
C GLY A 253 46.28 -20.31 -3.26
N LEU A 254 45.17 -20.90 -3.72
CA LEU A 254 43.85 -20.29 -3.70
C LEU A 254 43.02 -20.81 -2.52
N HIS A 255 41.97 -20.07 -2.17
CA HIS A 255 41.00 -20.44 -1.14
C HIS A 255 39.65 -20.76 -1.78
N CYS A 256 38.98 -21.80 -1.28
CA CYS A 256 37.62 -22.15 -1.69
C CYS A 256 36.66 -22.15 -0.49
N PHE A 257 35.37 -21.99 -0.79
CA PHE A 257 34.28 -22.17 0.15
C PHE A 257 33.49 -23.40 -0.24
N VAL A 258 33.21 -24.26 0.74
CA VAL A 258 32.43 -25.49 0.53
C VAL A 258 31.11 -25.33 1.25
N ASN A 259 30.02 -25.43 0.50
CA ASN A 259 28.67 -25.41 1.05
C ASN A 259 28.20 -26.85 1.28
N VAL A 260 27.92 -27.18 2.54
CA VAL A 260 27.43 -28.51 2.93
C VAL A 260 25.99 -28.39 3.39
N LEU A 261 25.13 -29.27 2.88
CA LEU A 261 23.74 -29.37 3.29
C LEU A 261 23.63 -30.42 4.40
N LEU A 262 23.31 -29.97 5.61
CA LEU A 262 23.19 -30.82 6.80
C LEU A 262 21.76 -31.30 7.05
N ASP A 263 20.76 -30.56 6.56
CA ASP A 263 19.34 -30.85 6.76
C ASP A 263 18.52 -30.45 5.51
N HIS A 264 17.40 -31.15 5.28
CA HIS A 264 16.49 -30.94 4.16
C HIS A 264 15.51 -29.79 4.37
N THR A 265 15.67 -29.00 5.44
CA THR A 265 14.86 -27.82 5.74
C THR A 265 15.74 -26.62 6.10
N LEU A 266 15.34 -25.43 5.66
CA LEU A 266 15.93 -24.17 6.11
C LEU A 266 14.97 -23.52 7.13
N LEU A 267 15.43 -23.34 8.36
CA LEU A 267 14.68 -22.67 9.44
C LEU A 267 14.35 -21.21 9.08
#